data_AF-A0A914BZV3-F1
#
_entry.id   AF-A0A914BZV3-F1
#
_cell.length_a   1.000
_cell.length_b   1.000
_cell.length_c   1.000
_cell.angle_alpha   90.00
_cell.angle_beta   90.00
_cell.angle_gamma   90.00
#
_symmetry.space_group_name_H-M   'P 1'
#
loop_
_entity.id
_entity.type
_entity.pdbx_description
1 polymer ?
#
loop_
_entity_poly.entity_id
_entity_poly.type
_entity_poly.pdbx_seq_one_letter_code
_entity_poly.pdbx_strand_id
1 'polypeptide(L)'
;MAISTGGNYLLNIGPDHNGRVLPIFEERLRDMGTFVNAHEDAIFTTKPWIWQNDTADGKIWYTSRLRNDNGLDPYRLYNNQTKDNTIIYAFVLDYPDDNIVNFYHVKPTPQTIVTLFGANGQNISMPYTQPFELNGGIQVNIGGLSVKKFPSPAAFAFKIEYAADQDIASLNPRPTTYPRDNVKPSSSSSSSINVVLMTFTFVDFARITKMHHSSYHP
;
A
#
# COMPACT_ATOMS: atom_id res chain seq x y z
N MET A 1 8.84 -3.60 1.06
CA MET A 1 8.04 -2.56 1.74
C MET A 1 7.33 -3.18 2.95
N ALA A 2 7.40 -2.60 4.15
CA ALA A 2 6.84 -3.21 5.38
C ALA A 2 5.32 -3.42 5.34
N ILE A 3 4.58 -2.52 4.69
CA ILE A 3 3.12 -2.59 4.57
C ILE A 3 2.69 -3.79 3.70
N SER A 4 3.43 -4.07 2.62
CA SER A 4 3.22 -5.23 1.75
C SER A 4 3.42 -6.58 2.44
N THR A 5 4.09 -6.59 3.60
CA THR A 5 4.30 -7.78 4.43
C THR A 5 3.45 -7.76 5.71
N GLY A 6 2.49 -6.83 5.83
CA GLY A 6 1.57 -6.74 6.97
C GLY A 6 2.15 -6.06 8.21
N GLY A 7 3.29 -5.37 8.07
CA GLY A 7 3.95 -4.63 9.14
C GLY A 7 3.64 -3.13 9.10
N ASN A 8 3.83 -2.47 10.25
CA ASN A 8 3.77 -1.02 10.37
C ASN A 8 5.17 -0.40 10.25
N TYR A 9 5.24 0.80 9.69
CA TYR A 9 6.48 1.56 9.65
C TYR A 9 6.46 2.66 10.71
N LEU A 10 7.43 2.62 11.63
CA LEU A 10 7.63 3.64 12.66
C LEU A 10 8.86 4.47 12.31
N LEU A 11 8.65 5.76 12.05
CA LEU A 11 9.73 6.70 11.72
C LEU A 11 10.12 7.49 12.98
N ASN A 12 11.38 7.34 13.39
CA ASN A 12 11.95 8.14 14.46
C ASN A 12 12.60 9.40 13.88
N ILE A 13 12.31 10.57 14.47
CA ILE A 13 12.94 11.84 14.14
C ILE A 13 13.57 12.40 15.41
N GLY A 14 14.88 12.62 15.36
CA GLY A 14 15.63 13.23 16.47
C GLY A 14 15.72 14.75 16.29
N PRO A 15 15.22 15.54 17.25
CA PRO A 15 15.47 16.98 17.28
C PRO A 15 16.96 17.28 17.50
N ASP A 16 17.40 18.47 17.12
CA ASP A 16 18.72 18.98 17.49
C ASP A 16 18.80 19.29 19.01
N HIS A 17 19.95 19.75 19.48
CA HIS A 17 20.14 20.08 20.90
C HIS A 17 19.18 21.18 21.41
N ASN A 18 18.58 21.96 20.51
CA ASN A 18 17.62 23.02 20.81
C ASN A 18 16.16 22.53 20.70
N GLY A 19 15.94 21.24 20.44
CA GLY A 19 14.61 20.69 20.25
C GLY A 19 13.97 21.01 18.89
N ARG A 20 14.75 21.44 17.89
CA ARG A 20 14.25 21.76 16.55
C ARG A 20 14.44 20.59 15.59
N VAL A 21 13.45 20.38 14.71
CA VAL A 21 13.62 19.47 13.57
C VAL A 21 14.49 20.17 12.54
N LEU A 22 15.54 19.50 12.07
CA LEU A 22 16.42 20.08 11.04
C LEU A 22 15.63 20.32 9.75
N PRO A 23 15.86 21.43 9.02
CA PRO A 23 15.10 21.74 7.79
C PRO A 23 15.08 20.61 6.76
N ILE A 24 16.19 19.85 6.65
CA ILE A 24 16.25 18.70 5.74
C ILE A 24 15.27 17.59 6.13
N PHE A 25 15.03 17.34 7.42
CA PHE A 25 14.03 16.37 7.85
C PHE A 25 12.62 16.89 7.58
N GLU A 26 12.37 18.19 7.74
CA GLU A 26 11.08 18.78 7.39
C GLU A 26 10.78 18.63 5.89
N GLU A 27 11.76 18.91 5.02
CA GLU A 27 11.63 18.74 3.57
C GLU A 27 11.27 17.29 3.23
N ARG A 28 12.02 16.31 3.76
CA ARG A 28 11.76 14.88 3.53
C ARG A 28 10.40 14.43 4.07
N LEU A 29 10.00 14.92 5.25
CA LEU A 29 8.69 14.60 5.82
C LEU A 29 7.55 15.18 4.98
N ARG A 30 7.73 16.38 4.40
CA ARG A 30 6.76 16.98 3.47
C ARG A 30 6.66 16.18 2.17
N ASP A 31 7.78 15.78 1.59
CA ASP A 31 7.82 14.94 0.39
C ASP A 31 7.11 13.60 0.64
N MET A 32 7.40 12.96 1.78
CA MET A 32 6.72 11.75 2.21
C MET A 32 5.22 11.98 2.42
N GLY A 33 4.82 13.07 3.07
CA GLY A 33 3.43 13.42 3.28
C GLY A 33 2.65 13.58 1.98
N THR A 34 3.23 14.26 0.99
CA THR A 34 2.65 14.39 -0.36
C THR A 34 2.45 13.03 -1.01
N PHE A 35 3.45 12.15 -0.94
CA PHE A 35 3.35 10.80 -1.49
C PHE A 35 2.27 9.97 -0.78
N VAL A 36 2.24 9.98 0.55
CA VAL A 36 1.25 9.23 1.34
C VAL A 36 -0.16 9.72 1.06
N ASN A 37 -0.37 11.05 1.01
CA ASN A 37 -1.68 11.64 0.73
C ASN A 37 -2.19 11.26 -0.67
N ALA A 38 -1.31 11.25 -1.67
CA ALA A 38 -1.69 10.83 -3.03
C ALA A 38 -2.02 9.33 -3.15
N HIS A 39 -1.55 8.50 -2.21
CA HIS A 39 -1.68 7.04 -2.26
C HIS A 39 -2.36 6.45 -1.02
N GLU A 40 -3.13 7.25 -0.27
CA GLU A 40 -3.66 6.86 1.04
C GLU A 40 -4.50 5.58 1.00
N ASP A 41 -5.27 5.40 -0.08
CA ASP A 41 -6.12 4.23 -0.34
C ASP A 41 -5.34 2.93 -0.56
N ALA A 42 -4.05 3.04 -0.96
CA ALA A 42 -3.15 1.93 -1.18
C ALA A 42 -2.26 1.62 0.04
N ILE A 43 -2.24 2.52 1.03
CA ILE A 43 -1.41 2.44 2.23
C ILE A 43 -2.26 2.05 3.43
N PHE A 44 -3.26 2.87 3.78
CA PHE A 44 -4.04 2.67 4.99
C PHE A 44 -5.07 1.56 4.83
N THR A 45 -5.29 0.79 5.91
CA THR A 45 -6.29 -0.29 5.96
C THR A 45 -6.15 -1.34 4.85
N THR A 46 -4.98 -1.40 4.22
CA THR A 46 -4.66 -2.45 3.25
C THR A 46 -4.05 -3.66 3.97
N LYS A 47 -4.06 -4.80 3.29
CA LYS A 47 -3.36 -6.02 3.73
C LYS A 47 -2.50 -6.53 2.59
N PRO A 48 -1.50 -7.40 2.88
CA PRO A 48 -0.75 -8.11 1.86
C PRO A 48 -1.69 -8.73 0.83
N TRP A 49 -1.31 -8.63 -0.44
CA TRP A 49 -1.92 -9.45 -1.48
C TRP A 49 -1.32 -10.87 -1.42
N ILE A 50 -1.97 -11.86 -2.04
CA ILE A 50 -1.48 -13.25 -2.05
C ILE A 50 -0.04 -13.36 -2.62
N TRP A 51 0.37 -12.41 -3.46
CA TRP A 51 1.76 -12.19 -3.87
C TRP A 51 2.24 -10.86 -3.31
N GLN A 52 3.36 -10.84 -2.58
CA GLN A 52 3.84 -9.63 -1.90
C GLN A 52 4.74 -8.76 -2.79
N ASN A 53 5.44 -9.37 -3.74
CA ASN A 53 6.30 -8.71 -4.70
C ASN A 53 6.42 -9.56 -5.98
N ASP A 54 6.87 -8.92 -7.06
CA ASP A 54 7.42 -9.65 -8.20
C ASP A 54 8.92 -9.82 -7.99
N THR A 55 9.34 -11.04 -7.61
CA THR A 55 10.75 -11.36 -7.32
C THR A 55 11.66 -11.25 -8.53
N ALA A 56 11.12 -11.31 -9.75
CA ALA A 56 11.88 -11.17 -10.99
C ALA A 56 12.51 -9.77 -11.15
N ASP A 57 11.78 -8.72 -10.76
CA ASP A 57 12.25 -7.33 -10.84
C ASP A 57 12.65 -6.76 -9.47
N GLY A 58 12.20 -7.34 -8.35
CA GLY A 58 12.55 -6.95 -6.97
C GLY A 58 12.10 -5.54 -6.54
N LYS A 59 11.56 -4.76 -7.48
CA LYS A 59 11.22 -3.34 -7.35
C LYS A 59 9.71 -3.10 -7.22
N ILE A 60 8.88 -4.12 -7.43
CA ILE A 60 7.42 -4.04 -7.38
C ILE A 60 6.92 -4.71 -6.10
N TRP A 61 6.12 -3.98 -5.33
CA TRP A 61 5.53 -4.44 -4.07
C TRP A 61 4.02 -4.25 -4.07
N TYR A 62 3.31 -5.24 -3.53
CA TYR A 62 1.86 -5.26 -3.59
C TYR A 62 1.21 -5.01 -2.23
N THR A 63 0.10 -4.30 -2.24
CA THR A 63 -0.89 -4.30 -1.16
C THR A 63 -2.26 -4.56 -1.79
N SER A 64 -3.28 -4.76 -0.96
CA SER A 64 -4.63 -4.98 -1.45
C SER A 64 -5.68 -4.53 -0.45
N ARG A 65 -6.83 -4.12 -0.99
CA ARG A 65 -8.03 -3.76 -0.23
C ARG A 65 -9.20 -4.60 -0.74
N LEU A 66 -10.09 -4.98 0.18
CA LEU A 66 -11.37 -5.58 -0.18
C LEU A 66 -12.45 -4.50 -0.22
N ARG A 67 -13.34 -4.57 -1.20
CA ARG A 67 -14.53 -3.72 -1.27
C ARG A 67 -15.54 -4.10 -0.19
N ASN A 68 -15.57 -5.38 0.17
CA ASN A 68 -16.41 -5.94 1.22
C ASN A 68 -15.65 -7.06 1.94
N ASP A 69 -15.39 -6.87 3.23
CA ASP A 69 -14.75 -7.85 4.10
C ASP A 69 -15.73 -8.51 5.10
N ASN A 70 -17.03 -8.23 4.96
CA ASN A 70 -18.05 -8.82 5.83
C ASN A 70 -18.03 -10.35 5.73
N GLY A 71 -17.94 -11.01 6.89
CA GLY A 71 -17.90 -12.46 6.99
C GLY A 71 -16.54 -13.08 6.69
N LEU A 72 -15.51 -12.28 6.42
CA LEU A 72 -14.13 -12.77 6.32
C LEU A 72 -13.44 -12.68 7.68
N ASP A 73 -12.45 -13.54 7.89
CA ASP A 73 -11.62 -13.51 9.10
C ASP A 73 -10.86 -12.17 9.22
N PRO A 74 -11.09 -11.35 10.27
CA PRO A 74 -10.38 -10.09 10.45
C PRO A 74 -8.86 -10.28 10.62
N TYR A 75 -8.41 -11.46 11.07
CA TYR A 75 -7.01 -11.81 11.28
C TYR A 75 -6.32 -12.42 10.06
N ARG A 76 -7.01 -12.53 8.92
CA ARG A 76 -6.42 -13.01 7.67
C ARG A 76 -5.13 -12.26 7.34
N LEU A 77 -4.10 -13.01 6.94
CA LEU A 77 -2.78 -12.47 6.67
C LEU A 77 -2.67 -11.79 5.31
N TYR A 78 -3.52 -12.19 4.35
CA TYR A 78 -3.51 -11.66 2.99
C TYR A 78 -4.92 -11.62 2.38
N ASN A 79 -5.04 -11.03 1.20
CA ASN A 79 -6.23 -11.11 0.33
C ASN A 79 -5.98 -12.03 -0.86
N ASN A 80 -6.95 -12.90 -1.16
CA ASN A 80 -7.00 -13.62 -2.43
C ASN A 80 -7.36 -12.65 -3.57
N GLN A 81 -7.07 -13.02 -4.81
CA GLN A 81 -7.41 -12.22 -5.99
C GLN A 81 -8.83 -12.54 -6.49
N THR A 82 -9.83 -11.87 -5.93
CA THR A 82 -11.24 -12.04 -6.35
C THR A 82 -11.72 -10.85 -7.17
N LYS A 83 -12.30 -11.11 -8.35
CA LYS A 83 -12.75 -10.10 -9.33
C LYS A 83 -13.45 -8.89 -8.70
N ASP A 84 -14.60 -9.12 -8.07
CA ASP A 84 -15.47 -8.03 -7.64
C ASP A 84 -15.10 -7.49 -6.27
N ASN A 85 -14.27 -8.21 -5.51
CA ASN A 85 -13.97 -7.84 -4.13
C ASN A 85 -12.57 -7.24 -3.96
N THR A 86 -11.58 -7.69 -4.72
CA THR A 86 -10.17 -7.33 -4.48
C THR A 86 -9.73 -6.19 -5.38
N ILE A 87 -9.15 -5.17 -4.76
CA ILE A 87 -8.38 -4.12 -5.42
C ILE A 87 -6.92 -4.40 -5.10
N ILE A 88 -6.08 -4.54 -6.13
CA ILE A 88 -4.63 -4.71 -5.98
C ILE A 88 -3.98 -3.36 -6.18
N TYR A 89 -3.04 -3.01 -5.31
CA TYR A 89 -2.17 -1.86 -5.50
C TYR A 89 -0.74 -2.34 -5.70
N ALA A 90 -0.09 -1.85 -6.75
CA ALA A 90 1.28 -2.21 -7.10
C ALA A 90 2.17 -0.97 -7.00
N PHE A 91 3.04 -0.92 -6.00
CA PHE A 91 4.05 0.12 -5.82
C PHE A 91 5.31 -0.25 -6.60
N VAL A 92 5.69 0.61 -7.54
CA VAL A 92 6.95 0.51 -8.28
C VAL A 92 7.94 1.47 -7.63
N LEU A 93 9.02 0.93 -7.07
CA LEU A 93 10.00 1.68 -6.28
C LEU A 93 11.18 2.24 -7.09
N ASP A 94 11.09 2.17 -8.41
CA ASP A 94 12.08 2.69 -9.33
C ASP A 94 11.47 2.87 -10.73
N TYR A 95 11.98 3.81 -11.51
CA TYR A 95 11.49 4.00 -12.87
C TYR A 95 12.18 3.02 -13.82
N PRO A 96 11.44 2.18 -14.57
CA PRO A 96 12.06 1.25 -15.50
C PRO A 96 12.64 2.00 -16.72
N ASP A 97 13.88 1.69 -17.09
CA ASP A 97 14.60 2.34 -18.20
C ASP A 97 13.90 2.14 -19.56
N ASP A 98 13.26 0.99 -19.75
CA ASP A 98 12.52 0.63 -20.96
C ASP A 98 11.07 1.15 -20.97
N ASN A 99 10.65 1.83 -19.90
CA ASN A 99 9.28 2.27 -19.66
C ASN A 99 8.25 1.12 -19.62
N ILE A 100 8.68 -0.09 -19.31
CA ILE A 100 7.81 -1.25 -19.21
C ILE A 100 7.69 -1.69 -17.75
N VAL A 101 6.46 -1.90 -17.31
CA VAL A 101 6.16 -2.49 -15.99
C VAL A 101 5.48 -3.82 -16.22
N ASN A 102 6.08 -4.89 -15.70
CA ASN A 102 5.54 -6.24 -15.76
C ASN A 102 4.93 -6.61 -14.41
N PHE A 103 3.65 -6.99 -14.40
CA PHE A 103 2.98 -7.54 -13.23
C PHE A 103 2.77 -9.04 -13.46
N TYR A 104 3.78 -9.85 -13.12
CA TYR A 104 3.82 -11.27 -13.49
C TYR A 104 2.72 -12.10 -12.83
N HIS A 105 2.31 -11.71 -11.62
CA HIS A 105 1.31 -12.46 -10.86
C HIS A 105 -0.14 -12.03 -11.08
N VAL A 106 -0.37 -10.89 -11.77
CA VAL A 106 -1.71 -10.35 -11.95
C VAL A 106 -2.45 -11.09 -13.06
N LYS A 107 -3.43 -11.90 -12.69
CA LYS A 107 -4.33 -12.60 -13.64
C LYS A 107 -5.48 -11.68 -14.09
N PRO A 108 -5.50 -11.16 -15.32
CA PRO A 108 -6.55 -10.24 -15.75
C PRO A 108 -7.85 -10.98 -16.08
N THR A 109 -8.94 -10.22 -16.12
CA THR A 109 -10.23 -10.61 -16.70
C THR A 109 -10.59 -9.62 -17.82
N PRO A 110 -11.63 -9.89 -18.63
CA PRO A 110 -12.10 -8.93 -19.62
C PRO A 110 -12.56 -7.56 -19.05
N GLN A 111 -12.77 -7.47 -17.73
CA GLN A 111 -13.17 -6.24 -17.04
C GLN A 111 -12.02 -5.61 -16.27
N THR A 112 -10.79 -6.16 -16.36
CA THR A 112 -9.66 -5.61 -15.62
C THR A 112 -9.37 -4.17 -16.03
N ILE A 113 -9.24 -3.32 -15.03
CA ILE A 113 -8.88 -1.91 -15.21
C ILE A 113 -7.55 -1.69 -14.50
N VAL A 114 -6.60 -1.12 -15.22
CA VAL A 114 -5.30 -0.70 -14.68
C VAL A 114 -5.26 0.81 -14.70
N THR A 115 -4.95 1.40 -13.56
CA THR A 115 -4.93 2.85 -13.38
C THR A 115 -3.61 3.26 -12.73
N LEU A 116 -2.87 4.18 -13.33
CA LEU A 116 -1.84 4.90 -12.62
C LEU A 116 -2.52 5.84 -11.62
N PHE A 117 -2.33 5.56 -10.34
CA PHE A 117 -3.05 6.18 -9.23
C PHE A 117 -2.18 7.26 -8.58
N GLY A 118 -2.79 8.38 -8.17
CA GLY A 118 -2.07 9.44 -7.45
C GLY A 118 -1.19 10.35 -8.31
N ALA A 119 -1.31 10.30 -9.64
CA ALA A 119 -0.54 11.14 -10.58
C ALA A 119 -0.98 12.62 -10.51
N ASN A 120 -0.41 13.40 -9.59
CA ASN A 120 -0.81 14.79 -9.30
C ASN A 120 -2.31 14.96 -9.00
N GLY A 121 -2.87 14.03 -8.22
CA GLY A 121 -4.30 14.00 -7.90
C GLY A 121 -5.19 13.53 -9.05
N GLN A 122 -4.61 13.03 -10.14
CA GLN A 122 -5.34 12.42 -11.24
C GLN A 122 -5.10 10.91 -11.29
N ASN A 123 -6.15 10.20 -11.72
CA ASN A 123 -6.12 8.78 -12.00
C ASN A 123 -6.08 8.60 -13.51
N ILE A 124 -5.05 7.95 -14.03
CA ILE A 124 -4.84 7.78 -15.47
C ILE A 124 -5.09 6.32 -15.81
N SER A 125 -6.09 6.02 -16.63
CA SER A 125 -6.31 4.66 -17.13
C SER A 125 -5.16 4.27 -18.06
N MET A 126 -4.61 3.08 -17.83
CA MET A 126 -3.44 2.58 -18.53
C MET A 126 -3.81 1.37 -19.38
N PRO A 127 -3.47 1.36 -20.68
CA PRO A 127 -3.60 0.14 -21.47
C PRO A 127 -2.61 -0.91 -20.97
N TYR A 128 -2.99 -2.17 -21.08
CA TYR A 128 -2.11 -3.30 -20.77
C TYR A 128 -2.18 -4.36 -21.87
N THR A 129 -1.11 -5.16 -21.97
CA THR A 129 -1.06 -6.35 -22.82
C THR A 129 -0.88 -7.59 -21.95
N GLN A 130 -1.10 -8.77 -22.53
CA GLN A 130 -0.95 -10.06 -21.84
C GLN A 130 0.12 -10.91 -22.55
N PRO A 131 1.41 -10.55 -22.45
CA PRO A 131 2.47 -11.28 -23.13
C PRO A 131 2.80 -12.63 -22.45
N PHE A 132 2.23 -12.90 -21.27
CA PHE A 132 2.55 -14.06 -20.43
C PHE A 132 1.43 -15.11 -20.51
N GLU A 133 1.41 -15.92 -21.57
CA GLU A 133 0.27 -16.80 -21.89
C GLU A 133 0.04 -17.96 -20.90
N LEU A 134 1.04 -18.39 -20.13
CA LEU A 134 0.94 -19.61 -19.30
C LEU A 134 0.64 -19.38 -17.81
N ASN A 135 0.98 -18.21 -17.25
CA ASN A 135 0.88 -17.99 -15.79
C ASN A 135 -0.11 -16.88 -15.41
N GLY A 136 -0.74 -16.25 -16.41
CA GLY A 136 -1.28 -14.92 -16.23
C GLY A 136 -0.15 -13.90 -16.04
N GLY A 137 -0.54 -12.63 -16.04
CA GLY A 137 0.37 -11.51 -15.98
C GLY A 137 0.00 -10.47 -17.02
N ILE A 138 0.24 -9.21 -16.67
CA ILE A 138 -0.02 -8.08 -17.56
C ILE A 138 1.23 -7.22 -17.67
N GLN A 139 1.35 -6.53 -18.79
CA GLN A 139 2.41 -5.58 -19.05
C GLN A 139 1.81 -4.21 -19.36
N VAL A 140 2.37 -3.17 -18.75
CA VAL A 140 1.96 -1.76 -18.94
C VAL A 140 3.15 -0.96 -19.46
N ASN A 141 2.92 -0.19 -20.53
CA ASN A 141 3.90 0.76 -21.05
C ASN A 141 3.60 2.16 -20.49
N ILE A 142 4.60 2.78 -19.86
CA ILE A 142 4.52 4.12 -19.25
C ILE A 142 5.21 5.22 -20.07
N GLY A 143 5.81 4.90 -21.22
CA GLY A 143 6.65 5.83 -22.01
C GLY A 143 5.91 7.02 -22.61
N GLY A 144 4.57 7.00 -22.64
CA GLY A 144 3.73 8.15 -23.02
C GLY A 144 3.46 9.14 -21.88
N LEU A 145 3.93 8.85 -20.66
CA LEU A 145 3.68 9.69 -19.49
C LEU A 145 4.84 10.66 -19.26
N SER A 146 4.51 11.94 -19.05
CA SER A 146 5.50 12.91 -18.61
C SER A 146 5.90 12.60 -17.16
N VAL A 147 7.21 12.58 -16.87
CA VAL A 147 7.76 12.38 -15.52
C VAL A 147 7.17 13.37 -14.50
N LYS A 148 6.76 14.57 -14.96
CA LYS A 148 6.10 15.59 -14.14
C LYS A 148 4.72 15.17 -13.62
N LYS A 149 4.11 14.12 -14.17
CA LYS A 149 2.81 13.60 -13.73
C LYS A 149 2.94 12.68 -12.51
N PHE A 150 4.15 12.21 -12.18
CA PHE A 150 4.34 11.35 -11.02
C PHE A 150 4.49 12.19 -9.76
N PRO A 151 3.81 11.81 -8.67
CA PRO A 151 3.81 12.58 -7.42
C PRO A 151 5.16 12.53 -6.69
N SER A 152 6.03 11.57 -7.03
CA SER A 152 7.38 11.43 -6.48
C SER A 152 8.34 10.85 -7.53
N PRO A 153 9.61 11.28 -7.56
CA PRO A 153 10.63 10.64 -8.39
C PRO A 153 11.05 9.26 -7.84
N ALA A 154 10.71 8.93 -6.59
CA ALA A 154 11.18 7.72 -5.92
C ALA A 154 10.25 6.51 -6.07
N ALA A 155 8.95 6.74 -6.31
CA ALA A 155 7.99 5.66 -6.46
C ALA A 155 6.69 6.15 -7.09
N PHE A 156 5.95 5.21 -7.69
CA PHE A 156 4.59 5.41 -8.17
C PHE A 156 3.77 4.14 -7.97
N ALA A 157 2.44 4.25 -8.04
CA ALA A 157 1.56 3.12 -7.80
C ALA A 157 0.49 2.93 -8.89
N PHE A 158 0.18 1.67 -9.17
CA PHE A 158 -0.97 1.29 -9.96
C PHE A 158 -2.08 0.75 -9.07
N LYS A 159 -3.32 1.10 -9.42
CA LYS A 159 -4.54 0.48 -8.92
C LYS A 159 -5.06 -0.48 -9.99
N ILE A 160 -5.23 -1.74 -9.63
CA ILE A 160 -5.68 -2.81 -10.51
C ILE A 160 -7.00 -3.36 -9.95
N GLU A 161 -8.05 -3.26 -10.75
CA GLU A 161 -9.41 -3.63 -10.37
C GLU A 161 -9.94 -4.74 -11.29
N TYR A 162 -10.84 -5.59 -10.76
CA TYR A 162 -11.51 -6.66 -11.51
C TYR A 162 -10.57 -7.71 -12.11
N ALA A 163 -9.33 -7.79 -11.62
CA ALA A 163 -8.45 -8.92 -11.88
C ALA A 163 -8.88 -10.09 -10.98
N ALA A 164 -8.75 -11.32 -11.47
CA ALA A 164 -9.22 -12.50 -10.76
C ALA A 164 -8.37 -13.73 -11.08
N ASP A 165 -8.17 -14.58 -10.09
CA ASP A 165 -7.75 -15.94 -10.35
C ASP A 165 -8.97 -16.77 -10.79
N GLN A 166 -8.85 -17.53 -11.88
CA GLN A 166 -9.93 -18.38 -12.41
C GLN A 166 -10.20 -19.61 -11.52
N ASP A 167 -9.29 -19.94 -10.58
CA ASP A 167 -9.33 -21.14 -9.73
C ASP A 167 -10.16 -21.01 -8.42
N ILE A 168 -11.02 -19.99 -8.27
CA ILE A 168 -11.79 -19.80 -7.02
C ILE A 168 -12.91 -20.85 -6.81
N ALA A 169 -13.14 -21.78 -7.74
CA ALA A 169 -14.01 -22.93 -7.49
C ALA A 169 -13.46 -23.93 -6.44
N SER A 170 -12.20 -23.82 -5.99
CA SER A 170 -11.59 -24.79 -5.06
C SER A 170 -11.03 -24.23 -3.75
N LEU A 171 -11.27 -22.96 -3.41
CA LEU A 171 -10.81 -22.43 -2.11
C LEU A 171 -11.79 -22.80 -0.98
N ASN A 172 -11.65 -24.04 -0.49
CA ASN A 172 -11.84 -24.28 0.94
C ASN A 172 -10.84 -23.37 1.67
N PRO A 173 -11.28 -22.43 2.52
CA PRO A 173 -10.33 -21.74 3.39
C PRO A 173 -9.62 -22.80 4.22
N ARG A 174 -8.30 -22.98 4.04
CA ARG A 174 -7.53 -23.82 4.95
C ARG A 174 -7.83 -23.30 6.36
N PRO A 175 -8.29 -24.13 7.31
CA PRO A 175 -8.61 -23.66 8.65
C PRO A 175 -7.33 -23.11 9.28
N THR A 176 -7.28 -21.80 9.48
CA THR A 176 -6.22 -21.10 10.22
C THR A 176 -6.50 -21.21 11.73
N THR A 177 -6.68 -22.42 12.25
CA THR A 177 -6.59 -22.64 13.69
C THR A 177 -5.12 -22.85 14.05
N TYR A 178 -4.44 -21.78 14.46
CA TYR A 178 -3.25 -21.95 15.29
C TYR A 178 -3.70 -22.51 16.65
N PRO A 179 -3.04 -23.56 17.18
CA PRO A 179 -3.29 -24.00 18.55
C PRO A 179 -3.03 -22.82 19.50
N ARG A 180 -4.00 -22.50 20.37
CA ARG A 180 -3.74 -21.61 21.52
C ARG A 180 -2.87 -22.38 22.50
N ASP A 181 -1.55 -22.24 22.35
CA ASP A 181 -0.65 -22.64 23.42
C ASP A 181 -0.74 -21.60 24.54
N ASN A 182 -1.28 -22.03 25.68
CA ASN A 182 -1.38 -21.25 26.91
C ASN A 182 0.03 -20.98 27.47
N VAL A 183 0.73 -19.97 26.96
CA VAL A 183 1.95 -19.46 27.59
C VAL A 183 1.56 -18.48 28.69
N LYS A 184 1.73 -18.90 29.95
CA LYS A 184 1.65 -18.02 31.13
C LYS A 184 2.69 -16.89 31.00
N PRO A 185 2.35 -15.62 31.28
CA PRO A 185 3.32 -14.55 31.27
C PRO A 185 4.28 -14.69 32.46
N SER A 186 5.58 -14.77 32.18
CA SER A 186 6.65 -14.68 33.19
C SER A 186 6.88 -13.21 33.55
N SER A 187 6.78 -12.91 34.84
CA SER A 187 7.11 -11.60 35.42
C SER A 187 8.63 -11.38 35.38
N SER A 188 9.07 -10.31 34.72
CA SER A 188 10.38 -9.70 35.01
C SER A 188 10.25 -8.19 35.10
N SER A 189 10.94 -7.63 36.08
CA SER A 189 10.83 -6.30 36.65
C SER A 189 11.21 -5.18 35.65
N SER A 190 10.33 -4.19 35.53
CA SER A 190 10.58 -2.93 34.82
C SER A 190 11.42 -1.99 35.68
N SER A 191 12.65 -1.71 35.23
CA SER A 191 13.42 -0.54 35.67
C SER A 191 13.07 0.64 34.77
N SER A 192 12.67 1.74 35.40
CA SER A 192 12.08 2.93 34.80
C SER A 192 12.98 3.59 33.74
N ILE A 193 12.50 3.65 32.50
CA ILE A 193 12.95 4.62 31.48
C ILE A 193 11.72 5.41 31.07
N ASN A 194 11.75 6.72 31.31
CA ASN A 194 10.71 7.66 30.92
C ASN A 194 10.68 7.78 29.39
N VAL A 195 9.88 6.93 28.73
CA VAL A 195 9.46 7.10 27.34
C VAL A 195 8.16 7.88 27.36
N VAL A 196 8.18 9.11 26.82
CA VAL A 196 6.95 9.84 26.52
C VAL A 196 6.29 9.13 25.35
N LEU A 197 5.41 8.19 25.68
CA LEU A 197 4.59 7.46 24.74
C LEU A 197 3.39 8.34 24.35
N MET A 198 3.52 9.10 23.26
CA MET A 198 2.34 9.68 22.61
C MET A 198 1.71 8.60 21.74
N THR A 199 0.81 7.82 22.34
CA THR A 199 -0.14 6.98 21.60
C THR A 199 -1.08 7.89 20.82
N PHE A 200 -0.76 8.15 19.56
CA PHE A 200 -1.73 8.68 18.61
C PHE A 200 -2.47 7.52 17.96
N THR A 201 -3.68 7.26 18.42
CA THR A 201 -4.65 6.49 17.64
C THR A 201 -4.92 7.26 16.35
N PHE A 202 -4.61 6.64 15.21
CA PHE A 202 -4.58 7.23 13.86
C PHE A 202 -5.96 7.69 13.31
N VAL A 203 -6.97 7.78 14.18
CA VAL A 203 -8.32 8.28 13.86
C VAL A 203 -8.41 9.81 14.01
N ASP A 204 -7.50 10.46 14.74
CA ASP A 204 -7.62 11.89 15.04
C ASP A 204 -6.91 12.84 14.06
N PHE A 205 -6.03 12.36 13.19
CA PHE A 205 -5.29 13.26 12.28
C PHE A 205 -6.13 13.77 11.09
N ALA A 206 -7.17 13.03 10.68
CA ALA A 206 -8.07 13.44 9.61
C ALA A 206 -9.11 14.50 10.03
N ARG A 207 -9.21 14.81 11.33
CA ARG A 207 -10.17 15.82 11.86
C ARG A 207 -9.58 17.22 12.00
N ILE A 208 -8.25 17.35 12.05
CA ILE A 208 -7.59 18.64 12.32
C ILE A 208 -7.44 19.48 11.04
N THR A 209 -7.32 18.87 9.86
CA THR A 209 -7.25 19.59 8.58
C THR A 209 -8.61 20.08 8.07
N LYS A 210 -9.74 19.58 8.60
CA LYS A 210 -11.09 20.04 8.23
C LYS A 210 -11.65 21.19 9.07
N MET A 211 -10.98 21.62 10.14
CA MET A 211 -11.47 22.71 11.01
C MET A 211 -10.92 24.11 10.66
N HIS A 212 -9.95 24.24 9.74
CA HIS A 212 -9.34 25.54 9.39
C HIS A 212 -9.86 26.19 8.10
N HIS A 213 -11.04 25.79 7.61
CA HIS A 213 -11.65 26.39 6.41
C HIS A 213 -13.09 26.91 6.60
N SER A 214 -13.43 27.32 7.82
CA SER A 214 -14.68 28.05 8.08
C SER A 214 -14.46 29.20 9.04
N SER A 215 -13.73 30.22 8.60
CA SER A 215 -13.78 31.59 9.14
C SER A 215 -12.91 32.47 8.27
N TYR A 216 -13.45 33.02 7.17
CA TYR A 216 -13.09 34.32 6.62
C TYR A 216 -13.98 34.58 5.39
N HIS A 217 -15.01 35.40 5.55
CA HIS A 217 -15.57 36.20 4.47
C HIS A 217 -15.74 37.64 4.99
N PRO A 218 -15.51 38.65 4.12
CA PRO A 218 -15.44 40.06 4.49
C PRO A 218 -16.78 40.65 4.94
#